data_AF-A0A9N7MMU8-F1
#
_entry.id   AF-A0A9N7MMU8-F1
#
_cell.length_a   1.000
_cell.length_b   1.000
_cell.length_c   1.000
_cell.angle_alpha   90.00
_cell.angle_beta   90.00
_cell.angle_gamma   90.00
#
_symmetry.space_group_name_H-M   'P 1'
#
loop_
_entity.id
_entity.type
_entity.pdbx_description
1 polymer ?
#
loop_
_entity_poly.entity_id
_entity_poly.type
_entity_poly.pdbx_seq_one_letter_code
_entity_poly.pdbx_strand_id
1 'polypeptide(L)'
;TFQNATNILSGVYYPTTQLVVSQCIAIMWGFKDIYDLEPFKYSGLVEDMLQKWLKYYYYIPDTFLIARLLHPTVREQGLLNQLNMYYDYMYQLPLPSGVPSYRDKPNIPQLVEQAKNLLYDMFRETAIAHGESPSTFVRSSGASGSG
;
A
#
# COMPACT_ATOMS: atom_id res chain seq x y z
N THR A 1 -14.70 6.41 -10.38
CA THR A 1 -13.54 6.27 -9.48
C THR A 1 -13.96 5.68 -8.14
N PHE A 2 -14.86 6.33 -7.39
CA PHE A 2 -15.38 5.79 -6.12
C PHE A 2 -16.17 4.48 -6.24
N GLN A 3 -17.10 4.37 -7.20
CA GLN A 3 -17.85 3.12 -7.41
C GLN A 3 -16.94 1.91 -7.66
N ASN A 4 -15.84 2.10 -8.39
CA ASN A 4 -14.87 1.04 -8.66
C ASN A 4 -14.09 0.67 -7.40
N ALA A 5 -13.71 1.68 -6.60
CA ALA A 5 -13.08 1.45 -5.30
C ALA A 5 -14.02 0.72 -4.34
N THR A 6 -15.31 1.08 -4.27
CA THR A 6 -16.30 0.36 -3.50
C THR A 6 -16.35 -1.10 -3.92
N ASN A 7 -16.50 -1.39 -5.22
CA ASN A 7 -16.55 -2.76 -5.72
C ASN A 7 -15.29 -3.58 -5.37
N ILE A 8 -14.12 -2.94 -5.40
CA ILE A 8 -12.83 -3.60 -5.10
C ILE A 8 -12.63 -3.79 -3.59
N LEU A 9 -12.98 -2.79 -2.78
CA LEU A 9 -12.79 -2.81 -1.33
C LEU A 9 -13.88 -3.61 -0.59
N SER A 10 -15.07 -3.73 -1.18
CA SER A 10 -16.21 -4.47 -0.61
C SER A 10 -16.47 -5.82 -1.29
N GLY A 11 -15.62 -6.21 -2.25
CA GLY A 11 -15.78 -7.46 -2.99
C GLY A 11 -15.50 -8.68 -2.10
N VAL A 12 -16.54 -9.47 -1.82
CA VAL A 12 -16.44 -10.74 -1.06
C VAL A 12 -16.23 -11.94 -1.99
N TYR A 13 -16.58 -11.82 -3.27
CA TYR A 13 -16.68 -12.94 -4.21
C TYR A 13 -15.42 -13.20 -5.06
N TYR A 14 -14.47 -12.27 -5.12
CA TYR A 14 -13.19 -12.44 -5.80
C TYR A 14 -12.06 -11.88 -4.93
N PRO A 15 -10.87 -12.50 -4.88
CA PRO A 15 -9.74 -11.91 -4.18
C PRO A 15 -9.34 -10.63 -4.92
N THR A 16 -9.67 -9.48 -4.33
CA THR A 16 -9.34 -8.14 -4.84
C THR A 16 -8.32 -7.42 -3.95
N THR A 17 -7.89 -8.06 -2.87
CA THR A 17 -6.93 -7.57 -1.88
C THR A 17 -5.65 -7.01 -2.52
N GLN A 18 -5.16 -7.64 -3.58
CA GLN A 18 -3.98 -7.24 -4.36
C GLN A 18 -4.16 -5.95 -5.19
N LEU A 19 -5.39 -5.45 -5.33
CA LEU A 19 -5.72 -4.21 -6.02
C LEU A 19 -5.92 -3.04 -5.06
N VAL A 20 -6.01 -3.29 -3.75
CA VAL A 20 -6.30 -2.29 -2.72
C VAL A 20 -5.30 -1.15 -2.76
N VAL A 21 -3.99 -1.44 -2.82
CA VAL A 21 -2.94 -0.41 -2.90
C VAL A 21 -3.13 0.53 -4.09
N SER A 22 -3.46 -0.03 -5.27
CA SER A 22 -3.75 0.77 -6.46
C SER A 22 -5.01 1.64 -6.29
N GLN A 23 -6.03 1.15 -5.58
CA GLN A 23 -7.22 1.96 -5.28
C GLN A 23 -6.94 3.06 -4.26
N CYS A 24 -6.11 2.81 -3.25
CA CYS A 24 -5.68 3.85 -2.31
C CYS A 24 -5.00 5.01 -3.06
N ILE A 25 -4.14 4.71 -4.03
CA ILE A 25 -3.49 5.73 -4.89
C ILE A 25 -4.53 6.48 -5.71
N ALA A 26 -5.47 5.78 -6.36
CA ALA A 26 -6.48 6.41 -7.19
C ALA A 26 -7.41 7.34 -6.39
N ILE A 27 -7.77 6.95 -5.16
CA ILE A 27 -8.57 7.79 -4.26
C ILE A 27 -7.76 9.03 -3.82
N MET A 28 -6.50 8.83 -3.43
CA MET A 28 -5.66 9.94 -2.99
C MET A 28 -5.36 10.93 -4.12
N TRP A 29 -5.15 10.42 -5.33
CA TRP A 29 -5.09 11.24 -6.53
C TRP A 29 -6.40 11.98 -6.79
N GLY A 30 -7.56 11.33 -6.61
CA GLY A 30 -8.87 11.98 -6.72
C GLY A 30 -9.08 13.10 -5.70
N PHE A 31 -8.63 12.94 -4.46
CA PHE A 31 -8.64 14.04 -3.47
C PHE A 31 -7.74 15.18 -3.91
N LYS A 32 -6.54 14.87 -4.40
CA LYS A 32 -5.61 15.88 -4.93
C LYS A 32 -6.20 16.63 -6.11
N ASP A 33 -6.76 15.92 -7.09
CA ASP A 33 -7.34 16.51 -8.30
C ASP A 33 -8.50 17.47 -7.95
N ILE A 34 -9.41 17.05 -7.07
CA ILE A 34 -10.52 17.90 -6.60
C ILE A 34 -10.01 19.12 -5.84
N TYR A 35 -9.00 18.93 -4.98
CA TYR A 35 -8.41 20.02 -4.21
C TYR A 35 -7.69 21.04 -5.10
N ASP A 36 -6.93 20.58 -6.10
CA ASP A 36 -6.21 21.45 -7.04
C ASP A 36 -7.16 22.25 -7.95
N LEU A 37 -8.34 21.68 -8.29
CA LEU A 37 -9.33 22.34 -9.16
C LEU A 37 -10.01 23.54 -8.50
N GLU A 38 -10.54 23.38 -7.27
CA GLU A 38 -11.22 24.47 -6.55
C GLU A 38 -10.85 24.46 -5.05
N PRO A 39 -9.62 24.83 -4.68
CA PRO A 39 -9.10 24.64 -3.31
C PRO A 39 -9.92 25.39 -2.26
N PHE A 40 -10.43 26.59 -2.58
CA PHE A 40 -11.25 27.38 -1.65
C PHE A 40 -12.65 26.82 -1.41
N LYS A 41 -13.16 26.01 -2.33
CA LYS A 41 -14.52 25.47 -2.28
C LYS A 41 -14.58 24.09 -1.66
N TYR A 42 -13.58 23.25 -1.93
CA TYR A 42 -13.56 21.86 -1.47
C TYR A 42 -12.57 21.59 -0.33
N SER A 43 -11.78 22.58 0.12
CA SER A 43 -10.81 22.39 1.23
C SER A 43 -11.40 21.69 2.45
N GLY A 44 -12.51 22.21 2.99
CA GLY A 44 -13.15 21.62 4.17
C GLY A 44 -13.69 20.21 3.93
N LEU A 45 -14.27 19.96 2.75
CA LEU A 45 -14.74 18.61 2.37
C LEU A 45 -13.57 17.62 2.26
N VAL A 46 -12.48 18.03 1.60
CA VAL A 46 -11.28 17.21 1.43
C VAL A 46 -10.63 16.94 2.78
N GLU A 47 -10.52 17.94 3.67
CA GLU A 47 -9.98 17.77 5.02
C GLU A 47 -10.81 16.75 5.84
N ASP A 48 -12.14 16.88 5.85
CA ASP A 48 -13.04 15.95 6.55
C ASP A 48 -12.96 14.51 6.02
N MET A 49 -12.89 14.35 4.69
CA MET A 49 -12.76 13.04 4.06
C MET A 49 -11.38 12.44 4.32
N LEU A 50 -10.33 13.25 4.22
CA LEU A 50 -8.96 12.84 4.46
C LEU A 50 -8.78 12.41 5.92
N GLN A 51 -9.36 13.13 6.89
CA GLN A 51 -9.33 12.73 8.30
C GLN A 51 -9.90 11.31 8.52
N LYS A 52 -11.05 11.00 7.91
CA LYS A 52 -11.67 9.66 7.98
C LYS A 52 -10.81 8.61 7.29
N TRP A 53 -10.25 8.96 6.14
CA TRP A 53 -9.40 8.08 5.34
C TRP A 53 -8.12 7.69 6.08
N LEU A 54 -7.40 8.68 6.62
CA LEU A 54 -6.12 8.50 7.30
C LEU A 54 -6.23 7.67 8.58
N LYS A 55 -7.40 7.61 9.21
CA LYS A 55 -7.65 6.71 10.35
C LYS A 55 -7.37 5.24 10.01
N TYR A 56 -7.63 4.83 8.77
CA TYR A 56 -7.52 3.43 8.34
C TYR A 56 -6.37 3.18 7.37
N TYR A 57 -6.01 4.20 6.58
CA TYR A 57 -5.09 4.03 5.45
C TYR A 57 -3.89 4.98 5.50
N TYR A 58 -3.63 5.68 6.61
CA TYR A 58 -2.36 6.41 6.74
C TYR A 58 -1.19 5.44 6.64
N TYR A 59 -1.17 4.39 7.45
CA TYR A 59 -0.37 3.19 7.17
C TYR A 59 -1.26 2.21 6.41
N ILE A 60 -0.86 1.85 5.19
CA ILE A 60 -1.54 0.78 4.46
C ILE A 60 -1.23 -0.54 5.18
N PRO A 61 -2.25 -1.32 5.62
CA PRO A 61 -2.04 -2.59 6.30
C PRO A 61 -1.12 -3.56 5.55
N ASP A 62 -0.25 -4.25 6.30
CA ASP A 62 0.74 -5.20 5.76
C ASP A 62 0.11 -6.27 4.87
N THR A 63 -1.09 -6.76 5.20
CA THR A 63 -1.84 -7.73 4.38
C THR A 63 -2.06 -7.24 2.95
N PHE A 64 -2.33 -5.95 2.75
CA PHE A 64 -2.52 -5.38 1.41
C PHE A 64 -1.18 -5.19 0.70
N LEU A 65 -0.11 -4.86 1.42
CA LEU A 65 1.23 -4.76 0.87
C LEU A 65 1.73 -6.12 0.40
N ILE A 66 1.55 -7.16 1.21
CA ILE A 66 1.87 -8.56 0.90
C ILE A 66 1.06 -9.03 -0.31
N ALA A 67 -0.27 -8.83 -0.30
CA ALA A 67 -1.12 -9.21 -1.43
C ALA A 67 -0.69 -8.48 -2.72
N ARG A 68 -0.22 -7.24 -2.61
CA ARG A 68 0.30 -6.48 -3.74
C ARG A 68 1.64 -7.02 -4.24
N LEU A 69 2.54 -7.46 -3.36
CA LEU A 69 3.81 -8.12 -3.72
C LEU A 69 3.58 -9.47 -4.42
N LEU A 70 2.52 -10.18 -4.04
CA LEU A 70 2.11 -11.44 -4.68
C LEU A 70 1.45 -11.23 -6.05
N HIS A 71 1.14 -9.98 -6.43
CA HIS A 71 0.56 -9.70 -7.74
C HIS A 71 1.60 -9.94 -8.85
N PRO A 72 1.30 -10.76 -9.87
CA PRO A 72 2.30 -11.22 -10.84
C PRO A 72 2.95 -10.10 -11.67
N THR A 73 2.26 -8.98 -11.81
CA THR A 73 2.77 -7.81 -12.56
C THR A 73 3.52 -6.80 -11.69
N VAL A 74 3.62 -7.01 -10.38
CA VAL A 74 4.21 -6.05 -9.45
C VAL A 74 5.47 -6.64 -8.85
N ARG A 75 6.59 -5.97 -9.12
CA ARG A 75 7.85 -6.23 -8.41
C ARG A 75 7.95 -5.32 -7.19
N GLU A 76 8.89 -5.62 -6.31
CA GLU A 76 9.22 -4.79 -5.14
C GLU A 76 9.37 -3.29 -5.49
N GLN A 77 10.13 -2.98 -6.54
CA GLN A 77 10.28 -1.60 -7.03
C GLN A 77 8.95 -0.97 -7.44
N GLY A 78 8.04 -1.77 -8.01
CA GLY A 78 6.69 -1.33 -8.36
C GLY A 78 5.89 -0.94 -7.12
N LEU A 79 5.93 -1.74 -6.06
CA LEU A 79 5.28 -1.41 -4.79
C LEU A 79 5.91 -0.16 -4.16
N LEU A 80 7.23 -0.05 -4.16
CA LEU A 80 7.94 1.12 -3.64
C LEU A 80 7.51 2.41 -4.36
N ASN A 81 7.42 2.38 -5.69
CA ASN A 81 6.96 3.52 -6.48
C ASN A 81 5.50 3.86 -6.16
N GLN A 82 4.64 2.85 -6.05
CA GLN A 82 3.23 3.00 -5.71
C GLN A 82 3.02 3.67 -4.35
N LEU A 83 3.75 3.23 -3.33
CA LEU A 83 3.70 3.84 -2.01
C LEU A 83 4.25 5.27 -2.02
N ASN A 84 5.33 5.53 -2.75
CA ASN A 84 5.83 6.90 -2.92
C ASN A 84 4.75 7.81 -3.49
N MET A 85 4.10 7.41 -4.59
CA MET A 85 3.00 8.18 -5.17
C MET A 85 1.86 8.42 -4.16
N TYR A 86 1.44 7.39 -3.43
CA TYR A 86 0.38 7.50 -2.44
C TYR A 86 0.69 8.58 -1.39
N TYR A 87 1.86 8.49 -0.77
CA TYR A 87 2.26 9.44 0.26
C TYR A 87 2.55 10.82 -0.33
N ASP A 88 3.14 10.92 -1.53
CA ASP A 88 3.41 12.21 -2.18
C ASP A 88 2.11 12.97 -2.48
N TYR A 89 1.06 12.29 -2.94
CA TYR A 89 -0.25 12.93 -3.11
C TYR A 89 -0.86 13.35 -1.77
N MET A 90 -0.76 12.50 -0.76
CA MET A 90 -1.29 12.78 0.58
C MET A 90 -0.62 14.02 1.22
N TYR A 91 0.70 14.15 1.13
CA TYR A 91 1.44 15.29 1.72
C TYR A 91 1.25 16.61 0.97
N GLN A 92 0.60 16.61 -0.19
CA GLN A 92 0.21 17.81 -0.93
C GLN A 92 -1.19 18.33 -0.54
N LEU A 93 -1.94 17.56 0.23
CA LEU A 93 -3.29 17.92 0.69
C LEU A 93 -3.25 18.69 2.02
N PRO A 94 -4.31 19.43 2.37
CA PRO A 94 -4.43 20.06 3.68
C PRO A 94 -4.62 18.96 4.74
N LEU A 95 -3.51 18.55 5.35
CA LEU A 95 -3.54 17.53 6.40
C LEU A 95 -4.35 18.03 7.60
N PRO A 96 -5.21 17.18 8.20
CA PRO A 96 -6.07 17.59 9.31
C PRO A 96 -5.26 18.21 10.45
N SER A 97 -5.61 19.45 10.81
CA SER A 97 -4.96 20.16 11.90
C SER A 97 -5.25 19.46 13.24
N GLY A 98 -4.20 18.99 13.94
CA GLY A 98 -4.32 18.38 15.26
C GLY A 98 -4.01 16.87 15.36
N VAL A 99 -3.53 16.23 14.28
CA VAL A 99 -3.04 14.84 14.34
C VAL A 99 -1.52 14.81 14.09
N PRO A 100 -0.69 14.86 15.16
CA PRO A 100 0.77 14.93 15.03
C PRO A 100 1.37 13.74 14.27
N SER A 101 0.72 12.58 14.33
CA SER A 101 1.20 11.34 13.71
C SER A 101 1.26 11.37 12.18
N TYR A 102 0.66 12.37 11.53
CA TYR A 102 0.69 12.49 10.06
C TYR A 102 1.78 13.43 9.55
N ARG A 103 2.57 14.05 10.44
CA ARG A 103 3.58 15.05 10.05
C ARG A 103 4.80 14.46 9.35
N ASP A 104 5.18 13.23 9.67
CA ASP A 104 6.40 12.62 9.15
C ASP A 104 6.07 11.56 8.10
N LYS A 105 6.63 11.73 6.89
CA LYS A 105 6.44 10.75 5.81
C LYS A 105 7.02 9.40 6.26
N PRO A 106 6.27 8.29 6.14
CA PRO A 106 6.79 6.98 6.51
C PRO A 106 8.05 6.62 5.72
N ASN A 107 8.93 5.83 6.34
CA ASN A 107 10.07 5.24 5.65
C ASN A 107 9.58 4.12 4.71
N ILE A 108 9.26 4.50 3.47
CA ILE A 108 8.68 3.60 2.47
C ILE A 108 9.57 2.38 2.18
N PRO A 109 10.89 2.51 1.96
CA PRO A 109 11.77 1.35 1.84
C PRO A 109 11.62 0.35 3.00
N GLN A 110 11.55 0.85 4.24
CA GLN A 110 11.38 0.00 5.42
C GLN A 110 10.02 -0.70 5.45
N LEU A 111 8.93 -0.03 5.04
CA LEU A 111 7.61 -0.65 4.95
C LEU A 111 7.57 -1.79 3.91
N VAL A 112 8.21 -1.59 2.76
CA VAL A 112 8.29 -2.63 1.72
C VAL A 112 9.11 -3.83 2.21
N GLU A 113 10.22 -3.57 2.88
CA GLU A 113 11.07 -4.63 3.45
C GLU A 113 10.35 -5.40 4.57
N GLN A 114 9.63 -4.71 5.45
CA GLN A 114 8.78 -5.34 6.47
C GLN A 114 7.74 -6.26 5.82
N ALA A 115 7.02 -5.80 4.79
CA ALA A 115 6.03 -6.63 4.09
C ALA A 115 6.65 -7.88 3.45
N LYS A 116 7.86 -7.76 2.89
CA LYS A 116 8.61 -8.91 2.35
C LYS A 116 8.99 -9.91 3.44
N ASN A 117 9.51 -9.43 4.57
CA ASN A 117 9.91 -10.28 5.68
C ASN A 117 8.71 -11.05 6.25
N LEU A 118 7.57 -10.38 6.43
CA LEU A 118 6.32 -11.03 6.83
C LEU A 118 5.87 -12.10 5.83
N LEU A 119 5.99 -11.83 4.53
CA LEU A 119 5.68 -12.83 3.50
C LEU A 119 6.61 -14.06 3.60
N TYR A 120 7.91 -13.85 3.80
CA TYR A 120 8.86 -14.95 3.98
C TYR A 120 8.60 -15.75 5.26
N ASP A 121 8.27 -15.08 6.36
CA ASP A 121 7.91 -15.73 7.61
C ASP A 121 6.64 -16.58 7.42
N MET A 122 5.61 -16.07 6.73
CA MET A 122 4.41 -16.84 6.40
C MET A 122 4.73 -18.11 5.58
N PHE A 123 5.60 -18.02 4.58
CA PHE A 123 6.01 -19.19 3.80
C PHE A 123 6.80 -20.18 4.63
N ARG A 124 7.72 -19.69 5.47
CA ARG A 124 8.53 -20.53 6.36
C ARG A 124 7.66 -21.28 7.36
N GLU A 125 6.72 -20.60 8.01
CA GLU A 125 5.78 -21.19 8.97
C GLU A 125 4.89 -22.25 8.29
N THR A 126 4.41 -21.95 7.08
CA THR A 126 3.61 -22.89 6.28
C THR A 126 4.42 -24.14 5.91
N ALA A 127 5.67 -23.99 5.46
CA ALA A 127 6.55 -25.12 5.14
C ALA A 127 6.82 -26.01 6.36
N ILE A 128 7.09 -25.41 7.53
CA ILE A 128 7.28 -26.14 8.79
C ILE A 128 6.01 -26.93 9.15
N ALA A 129 4.84 -26.32 9.02
CA ALA A 129 3.56 -26.97 9.30
C ALA A 129 3.29 -28.18 8.37
N HIS A 130 3.83 -28.15 7.15
CA HIS A 130 3.74 -29.25 6.19
C HIS A 130 4.90 -30.27 6.26
N GLY A 131 5.79 -30.15 7.25
CA GLY A 131 6.91 -31.08 7.46
C GLY A 131 8.07 -30.91 6.49
N GLU A 132 8.15 -29.79 5.76
CA GLU A 132 9.26 -29.45 4.88
C GLU A 132 10.39 -28.75 5.65
N SER A 133 11.65 -29.02 5.27
CA SER A 133 12.81 -28.38 5.89
C SER A 133 12.94 -26.91 5.45
N PRO A 134 13.09 -25.93 6.37
CA PRO A 134 13.22 -24.50 6.04
C PRO A 134 14.42 -24.14 5.16
N SER A 135 15.42 -25.02 5.06
CA SER A 135 16.70 -24.79 4.39
C SER A 135 16.62 -24.70 2.85
N THR A 136 15.47 -25.03 2.25
CA THR A 136 15.30 -25.08 0.79
C THR A 136 15.06 -23.70 0.16
N PHE A 137 14.62 -22.70 0.92
CA PHE A 137 14.14 -21.41 0.38
C PHE A 137 15.22 -20.31 0.21
N VAL A 138 16.44 -20.52 0.71
CA VAL A 138 17.50 -19.47 0.74
C VAL A 138 18.33 -19.40 -0.57
N ARG A 139 18.12 -20.29 -1.55
CA ARG A 139 18.94 -20.34 -2.79
C ARG A 139 18.24 -19.74 -4.01
N SER A 140 18.14 -18.40 -4.13
CA SER A 140 18.03 -17.76 -5.46
C SER A 140 18.40 -16.27 -5.53
N SER A 141 19.12 -15.70 -4.56
CA SER A 141 19.52 -14.28 -4.57
C SER A 141 21.00 -14.05 -4.89
N GLY A 142 21.67 -15.00 -5.56
CA GLY A 142 23.10 -14.85 -5.89
C GLY A 142 23.61 -15.89 -6.89
N ALA A 143 23.20 -15.76 -8.14
CA ALA A 143 23.94 -16.34 -9.27
C ALA A 143 23.96 -15.29 -10.39
N SER A 144 24.91 -14.37 -10.28
CA SER A 144 25.39 -13.55 -11.37
C SER A 144 25.77 -14.46 -12.54
N GLY A 145 25.04 -14.33 -13.65
CA GLY A 145 25.40 -14.95 -14.92
C GLY A 145 26.66 -14.30 -15.46
N SER A 146 27.76 -15.03 -15.42
CA SER A 146 28.90 -14.88 -16.32
C SER A 146 28.84 -16.02 -17.33
N GLY A 147 28.51 -15.67 -18.57
CA GLY A 147 28.48 -16.51 -19.75
C GLY A 147 28.33 -15.62 -20.97
#